data_AF-A0A135SYE4-F1
#
_entry.id   AF-A0A135SYE4-F1
#
_cell.length_a   1.000
_cell.length_b   1.000
_cell.length_c   1.000
_cell.angle_alpha   90.00
_cell.angle_beta   90.00
_cell.angle_gamma   90.00
#
_symmetry.space_group_name_H-M   'P 1'
#
loop_
_entity.id
_entity.type
_entity.pdbx_description
1 polymer ?
#
loop_
_entity_poly.entity_id
_entity_poly.type
_entity_poly.pdbx_seq_one_letter_code
_entity_poly.pdbx_strand_id
1 'polypeptide(L)'
;MALLKTITGSRGDLEFYKVTKKYGCLTRIGPNDLLNDDPVLMRHMLGVRSAYRRSAERFGSGGKVQRDMLGSFVTHGLTQEEAESEILLQIIAGSDTTATEIRATLLYVMTKPPRPQQTPTRNRPIITDAEARNLPYLQAVIKEGLRIFPPVVGLMAKQTPPEGDTWNGAFIPGGTRVWWSAWAMFRRQDVFGDDADEFRPERWLAEECEDGLGGIMGGISASDDRLR
;
A
#
# COMPACT_ATOMS: atom_id res chain seq x y z
N MET A 1 31.71 -16.01 2.59
CA MET A 1 30.79 -17.17 2.64
C MET A 1 29.89 -17.16 3.88
N ALA A 2 30.39 -16.92 5.10
CA ALA A 2 29.54 -16.90 6.31
C ALA A 2 28.50 -15.75 6.34
N LEU A 3 28.90 -14.52 6.02
CA LEU A 3 28.02 -13.35 6.09
C LEU A 3 26.79 -13.43 5.16
N LEU A 4 26.98 -13.86 3.91
CA LEU A 4 25.89 -13.99 2.94
C LEU A 4 24.83 -14.98 3.41
N LYS A 5 25.24 -16.09 4.03
CA LYS A 5 24.34 -17.10 4.61
C LYS A 5 23.57 -16.57 5.82
N THR A 6 24.18 -15.69 6.61
CA THR A 6 23.51 -15.03 7.74
C THR A 6 22.49 -13.99 7.27
N ILE A 7 22.81 -13.20 6.24
CA ILE A 7 21.90 -12.18 5.69
C ILE A 7 20.66 -12.82 5.05
N THR A 8 20.81 -13.93 4.34
CA THR A 8 19.69 -14.60 3.64
C THR A 8 18.98 -15.64 4.51
N GLY A 9 19.46 -15.87 5.74
CA GLY A 9 18.89 -16.85 6.67
C GLY A 9 17.76 -16.26 7.52
N SER A 10 16.82 -17.11 7.93
CA SER A 10 15.64 -16.74 8.74
C SER A 10 15.95 -16.31 10.19
N ARG A 11 17.23 -16.32 10.60
CA ARG A 11 17.70 -15.94 11.94
C ARG A 11 18.84 -14.91 11.91
N GLY A 12 19.01 -14.20 10.79
CA GLY A 12 20.09 -13.23 10.64
C GLY A 12 20.07 -12.13 11.70
N ASP A 13 18.87 -11.68 12.08
CA ASP A 13 18.61 -10.70 13.15
C ASP A 13 19.19 -11.14 14.50
N LEU A 14 18.96 -12.39 14.91
CA LEU A 14 19.46 -12.93 16.17
C LEU A 14 20.98 -13.07 16.17
N GLU A 15 21.57 -13.45 15.03
CA GLU A 15 23.03 -13.57 14.90
C GLU A 15 23.71 -12.19 14.94
N PHE A 16 23.15 -11.19 14.25
CA PHE A 16 23.62 -9.80 14.33
C PHE A 16 23.47 -9.22 15.75
N TYR A 17 22.37 -9.51 16.43
CA TYR A 17 22.17 -9.14 17.83
C TYR A 17 23.24 -9.76 18.75
N LYS A 18 23.56 -11.05 18.58
CA LYS A 18 24.63 -11.68 19.37
C LYS A 18 26.00 -11.06 19.10
N VAL A 19 26.30 -10.71 17.84
CA VAL A 19 27.56 -10.08 17.45
C VAL A 19 27.71 -8.70 18.09
N THR A 20 26.70 -7.84 18.00
CA THR A 20 26.71 -6.51 18.63
C THR A 20 26.85 -6.59 20.15
N LYS A 21 26.16 -7.54 20.80
CA LYS A 21 26.35 -7.79 22.24
C LYS A 21 27.75 -8.26 22.62
N LYS A 22 28.42 -9.03 21.76
CA LYS A 22 29.74 -9.58 22.05
C LYS A 22 30.89 -8.61 21.74
N TYR A 23 30.78 -7.84 20.65
CA TYR A 23 31.88 -7.06 20.09
C TYR A 23 31.65 -5.54 20.14
N GLY A 24 30.46 -5.10 20.56
CA GLY A 24 30.12 -3.70 20.74
C GLY A 24 29.44 -3.08 19.52
N CYS A 25 29.26 -1.76 19.60
CA CYS A 25 28.28 -1.05 18.79
C CYS A 25 28.64 -0.86 17.32
N LEU A 26 29.92 -0.97 16.96
CA LEU A 26 30.38 -0.94 15.57
C LEU A 26 31.34 -2.10 15.35
N THR A 27 30.84 -3.17 14.73
CA THR A 27 31.58 -4.43 14.58
C THR A 27 31.78 -4.78 13.11
N ARG A 28 33.00 -5.17 12.73
CA ARG A 28 33.31 -5.66 11.38
C ARG A 28 32.83 -7.09 11.19
N ILE A 29 31.90 -7.29 10.25
CA ILE A 29 31.28 -8.60 9.94
C ILE A 29 31.72 -9.15 8.56
N GLY A 30 32.43 -8.34 7.78
CA GLY A 30 33.01 -8.71 6.49
C GLY A 30 34.15 -7.76 6.09
N PRO A 31 34.85 -8.05 4.98
CA PRO A 31 35.96 -7.20 4.51
C PRO A 31 35.54 -5.72 4.37
N ASN A 32 34.34 -5.48 3.85
CA ASN A 32 33.77 -4.16 3.62
C ASN A 32 32.46 -3.91 4.38
N ASP A 33 32.12 -4.78 5.34
CA ASP A 33 30.82 -4.75 6.02
C ASP A 33 31.00 -4.47 7.52
N LEU A 34 30.37 -3.39 7.98
CA LEU A 34 30.26 -3.02 9.40
C LEU A 34 28.80 -3.16 9.85
N LEU A 35 28.61 -3.73 11.03
CA LEU A 35 27.34 -3.79 11.75
C LEU A 35 27.31 -2.69 12.81
N ASN A 36 26.23 -1.90 12.83
CA ASN A 36 26.03 -0.81 13.78
C ASN A 36 24.76 -1.01 14.61
N ASP A 37 24.82 -0.80 15.94
CA ASP A 37 23.65 -0.63 16.81
C ASP A 37 23.62 0.73 17.56
N ASP A 38 24.56 1.64 17.28
CA ASP A 38 24.63 2.96 17.90
C ASP A 38 23.56 3.90 17.29
N PRO A 39 22.63 4.47 18.08
CA PRO A 39 21.60 5.39 17.61
C PRO A 39 22.17 6.71 17.07
N VAL A 40 23.33 7.16 17.54
CA VAL A 40 24.00 8.39 17.07
C VAL A 40 24.54 8.17 15.66
N LEU A 41 25.24 7.06 15.44
CA LEU A 41 25.74 6.71 14.11
C LEU A 41 24.57 6.43 13.14
N MET A 42 23.50 5.79 13.61
CA MET A 42 22.29 5.58 12.82
C MET A 42 21.68 6.91 12.37
N ARG A 43 21.53 7.89 13.27
CA ARG A 43 21.01 9.23 12.94
C ARG A 43 21.93 9.98 11.96
N HIS A 44 23.25 9.88 12.15
CA HIS A 44 24.22 10.49 11.24
C HIS A 44 24.18 9.86 9.83
N MET A 45 24.08 8.53 9.76
CA MET A 45 24.02 7.77 8.51
C MET A 45 22.70 7.98 7.76
N LEU A 46 21.56 7.99 8.46
CA LEU A 46 20.23 8.13 7.87
C LEU A 46 19.77 9.59 7.72
N GLY A 47 20.61 10.56 8.07
CA GLY A 47 20.29 11.97 7.91
C GLY A 47 20.12 12.36 6.44
N VAL A 48 19.16 13.24 6.15
CA VAL A 48 18.83 13.71 4.78
C VAL A 48 20.05 14.27 4.02
N ARG A 49 21.02 14.84 4.74
CA ARG A 49 22.26 15.39 4.17
C ARG A 49 23.48 14.50 4.40
N SER A 50 23.27 13.21 4.67
CA SER A 50 24.38 12.29 4.95
C SER A 50 25.26 12.09 3.72
N ALA A 51 26.56 11.97 3.93
CA ALA A 51 27.50 11.55 2.90
C ALA A 51 27.42 10.03 2.60
N TYR A 52 26.73 9.27 3.45
CA TYR A 52 26.49 7.83 3.27
C TYR A 52 25.42 7.63 2.19
N ARG A 53 25.85 7.33 0.96
CA ARG A 53 24.96 7.15 -0.20
C ARG A 53 24.99 5.72 -0.71
N ARG A 54 23.80 5.16 -0.99
CA ARG A 54 23.64 3.83 -1.61
C ARG A 54 23.27 3.93 -3.10
N SER A 55 22.52 4.96 -3.46
CA SER A 55 22.12 5.33 -4.83
C SER A 55 23.32 5.66 -5.72
N ALA A 56 24.37 6.27 -5.17
CA ALA A 56 25.55 6.69 -5.94
C ALA A 56 26.24 5.55 -6.70
N GLU A 57 26.16 4.30 -6.21
CA GLU A 57 26.71 3.12 -6.91
C GLU A 57 25.99 2.79 -8.25
N ARG A 58 24.84 3.42 -8.50
CA ARG A 58 24.03 3.23 -9.72
C ARG A 58 24.32 4.27 -10.80
N PHE A 59 24.95 5.38 -10.45
CA PHE A 59 25.20 6.51 -11.34
C PHE A 59 26.72 6.66 -11.59
N GLY A 60 27.10 7.18 -12.77
CA GLY A 60 28.52 7.34 -13.19
C GLY A 60 29.02 6.25 -14.15
N SER A 61 30.29 6.36 -14.57
CA SER A 61 30.93 5.59 -15.67
C SER A 61 31.24 4.11 -15.35
N GLY A 62 30.37 3.47 -14.58
CA GLY A 62 30.44 2.08 -14.13
C GLY A 62 29.25 1.65 -13.26
N GLY A 63 28.13 2.37 -13.34
CA GLY A 63 26.95 2.14 -12.49
C GLY A 63 26.43 0.71 -12.57
N LYS A 64 26.15 0.11 -11.41
CA LYS A 64 25.62 -1.26 -11.33
C LYS A 64 24.23 -1.36 -11.95
N VAL A 65 24.13 -1.96 -13.13
CA VAL A 65 22.85 -2.29 -13.77
C VAL A 65 22.16 -3.41 -12.99
N GLN A 66 20.96 -3.17 -12.50
CA GLN A 66 20.13 -4.18 -11.83
C GLN A 66 18.68 -4.05 -12.31
N ARG A 67 17.99 -5.19 -12.41
CA ARG A 67 16.58 -5.24 -12.78
C ARG A 67 15.69 -5.00 -11.56
N ASP A 68 15.64 -3.74 -11.14
CA ASP A 68 14.76 -3.22 -10.07
C ASP A 68 14.22 -1.83 -10.45
N MET A 69 13.36 -1.24 -9.61
CA MET A 69 12.73 0.06 -9.89
C MET A 69 13.76 1.19 -10.05
N LEU A 70 14.83 1.18 -9.23
CA LEU A 70 15.90 2.16 -9.33
C LEU A 70 16.69 2.01 -10.64
N GLY A 71 16.97 0.78 -11.07
CA GLY A 71 17.54 0.51 -12.39
C GLY A 71 16.65 1.00 -13.54
N SER A 72 15.33 0.89 -13.38
CA SER A 72 14.38 1.45 -14.36
C SER A 72 14.48 2.98 -14.43
N PHE A 73 14.54 3.68 -13.30
CA PHE A 73 14.72 5.13 -13.25
C PHE A 73 16.00 5.60 -13.95
N VAL A 74 17.12 4.94 -13.64
CA VAL A 74 18.41 5.22 -14.29
C VAL A 74 18.32 5.02 -15.81
N THR A 75 17.68 3.92 -16.25
CA THR A 75 17.53 3.60 -17.68
C THR A 75 16.68 4.63 -18.44
N HIS A 76 15.70 5.24 -17.77
CA HIS A 76 14.83 6.26 -18.34
C HIS A 76 15.36 7.69 -18.14
N GLY A 77 16.61 7.85 -17.70
CA GLY A 77 17.30 9.13 -17.67
C GLY A 77 16.97 10.03 -16.48
N LEU A 78 16.37 9.49 -15.40
CA LEU A 78 16.26 10.24 -14.15
C LEU A 78 17.66 10.52 -13.60
N THR A 79 17.84 11.75 -13.11
CA THR A 79 19.05 12.14 -12.37
C THR A 79 19.13 11.40 -11.04
N GLN A 80 20.30 11.44 -10.39
CA GLN A 80 20.48 10.83 -9.08
C GLN A 80 19.51 11.42 -8.05
N GLU A 81 19.36 12.74 -8.04
CA GLU A 81 18.49 13.47 -7.11
C GLU A 81 17.00 13.16 -7.34
N GLU A 82 16.57 13.06 -8.60
CA GLU A 82 15.20 12.66 -8.95
C GLU A 82 14.93 11.21 -8.53
N ALA A 83 15.84 10.29 -8.85
CA ALA A 83 15.70 8.89 -8.47
C ALA A 83 15.68 8.70 -6.94
N GLU A 84 16.54 9.42 -6.20
CA GLU A 84 16.53 9.41 -4.73
C GLU A 84 15.19 9.89 -4.15
N SER A 85 14.60 10.93 -4.75
CA SER A 85 13.29 11.46 -4.33
C SER A 85 12.15 10.47 -4.62
N GLU A 86 12.16 9.86 -5.80
CA GLU A 86 11.14 8.89 -6.23
C GLU A 86 11.19 7.58 -5.43
N ILE A 87 12.39 7.10 -5.06
CA ILE A 87 12.54 5.88 -4.24
C ILE A 87 11.84 6.04 -2.88
N LEU A 88 12.00 7.20 -2.23
CA LEU A 88 11.38 7.46 -0.93
C LEU A 88 9.85 7.42 -1.04
N LEU A 89 9.30 8.04 -2.09
CA LEU A 89 7.86 8.04 -2.34
C LEU A 89 7.32 6.62 -2.55
N GLN A 90 8.03 5.76 -3.30
CA GLN A 90 7.62 4.38 -3.53
C GLN A 90 7.55 3.54 -2.25
N ILE A 91 8.52 3.70 -1.35
CA ILE A 91 8.54 2.95 -0.08
C ILE A 91 7.30 3.32 0.75
N ILE A 92 7.02 4.61 0.89
CA ILE A 92 5.89 5.09 1.69
C ILE A 92 4.55 4.72 1.03
N ALA A 93 4.42 4.99 -0.27
CA ALA A 93 3.17 4.78 -0.99
C ALA A 93 2.80 3.29 -1.13
N GLY A 94 3.78 2.42 -1.34
CA GLY A 94 3.55 1.00 -1.60
C GLY A 94 3.55 0.10 -0.36
N SER A 95 4.43 0.38 0.61
CA SER A 95 4.60 -0.49 1.78
C SER A 95 3.50 -0.27 2.82
N ASP A 96 3.31 0.97 3.26
CA ASP A 96 2.45 1.26 4.42
C ASP A 96 0.98 1.05 4.10
N THR A 97 0.54 1.42 2.89
CA THR A 97 -0.85 1.25 2.44
C THR A 97 -1.22 -0.23 2.31
N THR A 98 -0.37 -1.02 1.64
CA THR A 98 -0.57 -2.47 1.45
C THR A 98 -0.50 -3.23 2.78
N ALA A 99 0.45 -2.91 3.66
CA ALA A 99 0.56 -3.55 4.96
C ALA A 99 -0.68 -3.25 5.83
N THR A 100 -1.17 -2.02 5.78
CA THR A 100 -2.40 -1.60 6.48
C THR A 100 -3.60 -2.38 5.96
N GLU A 101 -3.75 -2.49 4.64
CA GLU A 101 -4.83 -3.24 3.99
C GLU A 101 -4.83 -4.72 4.39
N ILE A 102 -3.69 -5.38 4.27
CA ILE A 102 -3.54 -6.81 4.64
C ILE A 102 -3.91 -7.01 6.10
N ARG A 103 -3.38 -6.15 7.00
CA ARG A 103 -3.64 -6.24 8.44
C ARG A 103 -5.13 -6.05 8.75
N ALA A 104 -5.75 -5.04 8.17
CA ALA A 104 -7.16 -4.74 8.40
C ALA A 104 -8.04 -5.86 7.87
N THR A 105 -7.83 -6.31 6.63
CA THR A 105 -8.57 -7.42 6.02
C THR A 105 -8.47 -8.68 6.87
N LEU A 106 -7.27 -9.07 7.31
CA LEU A 106 -7.10 -10.23 8.17
C LEU A 106 -7.84 -10.07 9.50
N LEU A 107 -7.80 -8.88 10.11
CA LEU A 107 -8.54 -8.61 11.34
C LEU A 107 -10.05 -8.84 11.15
N TYR A 108 -10.63 -8.35 10.06
CA TYR A 108 -12.04 -8.55 9.77
C TYR A 108 -12.38 -10.00 9.48
N VAL A 109 -11.55 -10.71 8.71
CA VAL A 109 -11.72 -12.15 8.45
C VAL A 109 -11.67 -12.97 9.74
N MET A 110 -10.80 -12.63 10.70
CA MET A 110 -10.68 -13.35 11.96
C MET A 110 -11.81 -13.04 12.95
N THR A 111 -12.34 -11.82 12.94
CA THR A 111 -13.37 -11.37 13.90
C THR A 111 -14.80 -11.61 13.41
N LYS A 112 -15.00 -11.58 12.09
CA LYS A 112 -16.25 -11.91 11.42
C LYS A 112 -15.94 -12.95 10.34
N PRO A 113 -15.85 -14.25 10.72
CA PRO A 113 -15.46 -15.29 9.79
C PRO A 113 -16.42 -15.27 8.59
N PRO A 114 -15.89 -15.15 7.36
CA PRO A 114 -16.69 -15.22 6.16
C PRO A 114 -17.40 -16.58 6.10
N ARG A 115 -18.54 -16.67 5.38
CA ARG A 115 -19.23 -17.96 5.24
C ARG A 115 -18.28 -18.99 4.64
N PRO A 116 -18.33 -20.26 5.11
CA PRO A 116 -17.49 -21.31 4.54
C PRO A 116 -17.86 -21.51 3.07
N GLN A 117 -17.06 -20.95 2.17
CA GLN A 117 -17.10 -21.31 0.77
C GLN A 117 -16.18 -22.51 0.53
N GLN A 118 -16.56 -23.31 -0.45
CA GLN A 118 -15.68 -24.36 -0.96
C GLN A 118 -14.45 -23.71 -1.58
N THR A 119 -13.41 -23.51 -0.76
CA THR A 119 -12.09 -23.22 -1.28
C THR A 119 -11.64 -24.48 -2.02
N PRO A 120 -11.29 -24.41 -3.31
CA PRO A 120 -10.77 -25.57 -4.01
C PRO A 120 -9.58 -26.10 -3.20
N THR A 121 -9.67 -27.36 -2.75
CA THR A 121 -8.60 -28.04 -2.03
C THR A 121 -7.40 -28.09 -2.96
N ARG A 122 -6.38 -27.26 -2.68
CA ARG A 122 -5.16 -27.21 -3.49
C ARG A 122 -4.04 -27.95 -2.78
N ASN A 123 -3.44 -28.89 -3.50
CA ASN A 123 -2.35 -29.75 -3.03
C ASN A 123 -0.99 -29.04 -2.95
N ARG A 124 -0.93 -27.69 -3.01
CA ARG A 124 0.34 -26.94 -2.92
C ARG A 124 0.20 -25.64 -2.11
N PRO A 125 1.22 -25.27 -1.32
CA PRO A 125 1.16 -24.11 -0.42
C PRO A 125 1.33 -22.74 -1.13
N ILE A 126 1.81 -22.71 -2.38
CA ILE A 126 2.10 -21.48 -3.13
C ILE A 126 1.30 -21.46 -4.43
N ILE A 127 0.57 -20.37 -4.68
CA ILE A 127 -0.20 -20.11 -5.89
C ILE A 127 0.45 -18.99 -6.72
N THR A 128 0.19 -18.96 -8.02
CA THR A 128 0.64 -17.85 -8.88
C THR A 128 -0.34 -16.66 -8.80
N ASP A 129 0.11 -15.46 -9.18
CA ASP A 129 -0.78 -14.28 -9.29
C ASP A 129 -1.96 -14.54 -10.24
N ALA A 130 -1.69 -15.15 -11.40
CA ALA A 130 -2.73 -15.51 -12.37
C ALA A 130 -3.79 -16.45 -11.76
N GLU A 131 -3.39 -17.39 -10.91
CA GLU A 131 -4.33 -18.24 -10.19
C GLU A 131 -5.10 -17.47 -9.10
N ALA A 132 -4.42 -16.60 -8.35
CA ALA A 132 -5.02 -15.82 -7.25
C ALA A 132 -6.11 -14.86 -7.75
N ARG A 133 -5.91 -14.26 -8.92
CA ARG A 133 -6.91 -13.41 -9.60
C ARG A 133 -8.18 -14.16 -9.97
N ASN A 134 -8.08 -15.47 -10.20
CA ASN A 134 -9.19 -16.34 -10.58
C ASN A 134 -9.91 -16.98 -9.38
N LEU A 135 -9.65 -16.52 -8.15
CA LEU A 135 -10.35 -16.97 -6.95
C LEU A 135 -11.43 -15.95 -6.56
N PRO A 136 -12.71 -16.14 -6.91
CA PRO A 136 -13.74 -15.10 -6.77
C PRO A 136 -13.91 -14.64 -5.33
N TYR A 137 -13.86 -15.57 -4.38
CA TYR A 137 -14.00 -15.22 -2.96
C TYR A 137 -12.80 -14.46 -2.42
N LEU A 138 -11.58 -14.78 -2.87
CA LEU A 138 -10.39 -14.02 -2.49
C LEU A 138 -10.51 -12.57 -2.99
N GLN A 139 -10.97 -12.39 -4.24
CA GLN A 139 -11.21 -11.05 -4.78
C GLN A 139 -12.30 -10.30 -4.01
N ALA A 140 -13.36 -11.00 -3.61
CA ALA A 140 -14.44 -10.44 -2.80
C ALA A 140 -13.96 -9.99 -1.41
N VAL A 141 -13.12 -10.80 -0.74
CA VAL A 141 -12.50 -10.46 0.55
C VAL A 141 -11.59 -9.24 0.43
N ILE A 142 -10.75 -9.17 -0.62
CA ILE A 142 -9.85 -8.03 -0.85
C ILE A 142 -10.67 -6.75 -1.09
N LYS A 143 -11.71 -6.81 -1.93
CA LYS A 143 -12.58 -5.65 -2.20
C LYS A 143 -13.33 -5.18 -0.95
N GLU A 144 -13.85 -6.12 -0.17
CA GLU A 144 -14.57 -5.79 1.06
C GLU A 144 -13.64 -5.24 2.15
N GLY A 145 -12.40 -5.72 2.20
CA GLY A 145 -11.32 -5.17 3.02
C GLY A 145 -11.07 -3.70 2.75
N LEU A 146 -10.78 -3.39 1.48
CA LEU A 146 -10.57 -2.03 0.99
C LEU A 146 -11.76 -1.11 1.24
N ARG A 147 -12.99 -1.65 1.18
CA ARG A 147 -14.22 -0.90 1.44
C ARG A 147 -14.38 -0.58 2.92
N ILE A 148 -14.31 -1.60 3.80
CA ILE A 148 -14.60 -1.41 5.22
C ILE A 148 -13.47 -0.64 5.91
N PHE A 149 -12.22 -0.84 5.47
CA PHE A 149 -11.04 -0.19 6.02
C PHE A 149 -10.15 0.35 4.89
N PRO A 150 -10.52 1.47 4.26
CA PRO A 150 -9.68 2.07 3.22
C PRO A 150 -8.36 2.57 3.82
N PRO A 151 -7.19 2.13 3.33
CA PRO A 151 -5.89 2.59 3.83
C PRO A 151 -5.64 4.08 3.60
N VAL A 152 -6.36 4.69 2.65
CA VAL A 152 -6.30 6.12 2.34
C VAL A 152 -7.69 6.72 2.52
N VAL A 153 -7.85 7.58 3.53
CA VAL A 153 -9.18 8.06 3.97
C VAL A 153 -9.60 9.43 3.45
N GLY A 154 -8.71 10.18 2.80
CA GLY A 154 -9.05 11.52 2.28
C GLY A 154 -7.85 12.43 2.00
N LEU A 155 -6.75 11.93 1.46
CA LEU A 155 -5.52 12.72 1.23
C LEU A 155 -5.42 13.35 -0.18
N MET A 156 -6.50 13.34 -0.97
CA MET A 156 -6.45 13.71 -2.39
C MET A 156 -7.52 14.73 -2.77
N ALA A 157 -7.37 15.97 -2.30
CA ALA A 157 -8.19 17.08 -2.80
C ALA A 157 -7.87 17.41 -4.26
N LYS A 158 -8.91 17.80 -5.00
CA LYS A 158 -8.77 18.50 -6.28
C LYS A 158 -9.21 19.95 -6.11
N GLN A 159 -8.62 20.85 -6.90
CA GLN A 159 -8.96 22.26 -6.87
C GLN A 159 -9.93 22.56 -8.02
N THR A 160 -10.98 23.35 -7.75
CA THR A 160 -11.91 23.80 -8.79
C THR A 160 -11.24 24.76 -9.77
N PRO A 161 -11.70 24.81 -11.04
CA PRO A 161 -11.24 25.80 -12.02
C PRO A 161 -11.40 27.25 -11.51
N PRO A 162 -10.65 28.22 -12.04
CA PRO A 162 -10.77 29.63 -11.64
C PRO A 162 -12.19 30.20 -11.75
N GLU A 163 -12.97 29.75 -12.72
CA GLU A 163 -14.37 30.14 -12.94
C GLU A 163 -15.36 29.51 -11.93
N GLY A 164 -14.90 28.59 -11.08
CA GLY A 164 -15.75 27.80 -10.19
C GLY A 164 -16.35 26.57 -10.90
N ASP A 165 -17.28 25.91 -10.20
CA ASP A 165 -18.01 24.75 -10.71
C ASP A 165 -19.43 24.74 -10.11
N THR A 166 -20.37 24.00 -10.69
CA THR A 166 -21.71 23.83 -10.13
C THR A 166 -22.04 22.35 -10.00
N TRP A 167 -22.31 21.91 -8.78
CA TRP A 167 -22.69 20.53 -8.47
C TRP A 167 -24.05 20.49 -7.76
N ASN A 168 -25.00 19.72 -8.31
CA ASN A 168 -26.37 19.61 -7.78
C ASN A 168 -27.06 20.97 -7.51
N GLY A 169 -26.84 21.96 -8.38
CA GLY A 169 -27.42 23.29 -8.24
C GLY A 169 -26.70 24.22 -7.24
N ALA A 170 -25.66 23.73 -6.55
CA ALA A 170 -24.81 24.54 -5.68
C ALA A 170 -23.55 24.99 -6.42
N PHE A 171 -23.28 26.30 -6.41
CA PHE A 171 -22.06 26.87 -6.98
C PHE A 171 -20.89 26.74 -6.01
N ILE A 172 -19.77 26.18 -6.48
CA ILE A 172 -18.50 26.04 -5.79
C ILE A 172 -17.53 27.09 -6.35
N PRO A 173 -17.04 28.03 -5.54
CA PRO A 173 -16.14 29.09 -6.01
C PRO A 173 -14.84 28.54 -6.62
N GLY A 174 -14.25 29.30 -7.52
CA GLY A 174 -12.97 28.94 -8.12
C GLY A 174 -11.82 28.91 -7.12
N GLY A 175 -10.88 28.00 -7.33
CA GLY A 175 -9.73 27.80 -6.44
C GLY A 175 -10.06 27.04 -5.14
N THR A 176 -11.26 26.50 -4.99
CA THR A 176 -11.70 25.73 -3.81
C THR A 176 -11.11 24.32 -3.86
N ARG A 177 -10.56 23.83 -2.73
CA ARG A 177 -10.08 22.44 -2.59
C ARG A 177 -11.22 21.55 -2.12
N VAL A 178 -11.66 20.65 -3.00
CA VAL A 178 -12.72 19.68 -2.72
C VAL A 178 -12.10 18.34 -2.36
N TRP A 179 -12.44 17.84 -1.18
CA TRP A 179 -12.02 16.55 -0.64
C TRP A 179 -13.19 15.57 -0.64
N TRP A 180 -12.88 14.28 -0.55
CA TRP A 180 -13.86 13.23 -0.28
C TRP A 180 -13.37 12.37 0.88
N SER A 181 -14.31 11.89 1.69
CA SER A 181 -14.03 10.96 2.78
C SER A 181 -14.31 9.56 2.31
N ALA A 182 -13.25 8.78 2.05
CA ALA A 182 -13.41 7.38 1.66
C ALA A 182 -14.15 6.60 2.76
N TRP A 183 -13.86 6.92 4.02
CA TRP A 183 -14.48 6.28 5.18
C TRP A 183 -16.00 6.47 5.22
N ALA A 184 -16.47 7.69 4.94
CA ALA A 184 -17.89 8.01 4.90
C ALA A 184 -18.56 7.45 3.64
N MET A 185 -17.92 7.63 2.47
CA MET A 185 -18.46 7.14 1.20
C MET A 185 -18.67 5.63 1.21
N PHE A 186 -17.72 4.87 1.77
CA PHE A 186 -17.81 3.41 1.79
C PHE A 186 -18.76 2.84 2.84
N ARG A 187 -19.40 3.69 3.65
CA ARG A 187 -20.43 3.33 4.65
C ARG A 187 -21.81 3.89 4.34
N ARG A 188 -21.97 4.49 3.16
CA ARG A 188 -23.25 4.99 2.68
C ARG A 188 -24.25 3.84 2.53
N GLN A 189 -25.28 3.84 3.37
CA GLN A 189 -26.34 2.82 3.34
C GLN A 189 -27.15 2.88 2.04
N ASP A 190 -27.29 4.06 1.44
CA ASP A 190 -27.95 4.24 0.14
C ASP A 190 -27.18 3.60 -1.02
N VAL A 191 -25.89 3.29 -0.84
CA VAL A 191 -25.04 2.63 -1.85
C VAL A 191 -24.79 1.16 -1.48
N PHE A 192 -24.53 0.87 -0.21
CA PHE A 192 -24.09 -0.45 0.24
C PHE A 192 -25.16 -1.26 0.98
N GLY A 193 -26.35 -0.70 1.22
CA GLY A 193 -27.44 -1.31 1.98
C GLY A 193 -27.34 -1.05 3.48
N ASP A 194 -28.35 -1.52 4.23
CA ASP A 194 -28.42 -1.34 5.69
C ASP A 194 -27.24 -1.97 6.44
N ASP A 195 -26.60 -2.99 5.83
CA ASP A 195 -25.41 -3.69 6.34
C ASP A 195 -24.09 -3.01 5.90
N ALA A 196 -24.10 -1.73 5.50
CA ALA A 196 -22.90 -1.02 5.04
C ALA A 196 -21.74 -1.01 6.06
N ASP A 197 -22.03 -1.05 7.36
CA ASP A 197 -21.01 -1.13 8.41
C ASP A 197 -20.51 -2.57 8.67
N GLU A 198 -21.08 -3.56 7.99
CA GLU A 198 -20.70 -4.96 8.13
C GLU A 198 -19.67 -5.39 7.09
N PHE A 199 -18.67 -6.17 7.53
CA PHE A 199 -17.75 -6.85 6.63
C PHE A 199 -18.45 -8.08 6.06
N ARG A 200 -18.92 -7.98 4.81
CA ARG A 200 -19.62 -9.04 4.09
C ARG A 200 -19.04 -9.21 2.68
N PRO A 201 -18.01 -10.06 2.51
CA PRO A 201 -17.41 -10.30 1.20
C PRO A 201 -18.42 -10.73 0.13
N GLU A 202 -19.50 -11.42 0.51
CA GLU A 202 -20.52 -11.91 -0.44
C GLU A 202 -21.19 -10.80 -1.25
N ARG A 203 -21.10 -9.53 -0.81
CA ARG A 203 -21.59 -8.37 -1.58
C ARG A 203 -20.95 -8.23 -2.96
N TRP A 204 -19.74 -8.74 -3.13
CA TRP A 204 -18.97 -8.64 -4.38
C TRP A 204 -19.10 -9.87 -5.27
N LEU A 205 -19.85 -10.87 -4.84
CA LEU A 205 -20.18 -12.02 -5.66
C LEU A 205 -21.41 -11.65 -6.50
N ALA A 206 -21.40 -12.01 -7.78
CA ALA A 206 -22.59 -11.84 -8.60
C ALA A 206 -23.72 -12.66 -7.96
N GLU A 207 -24.84 -12.00 -7.63
CA GLU A 207 -26.11 -12.70 -7.52
C GLU A 207 -26.42 -13.25 -8.93
N GLU A 208 -26.92 -14.48 -9.03
CA GLU A 208 -27.49 -14.97 -10.28
C GLU A 208 -28.60 -13.99 -10.68
N CYS A 209 -28.31 -13.14 -11.68
CA CYS A 209 -29.23 -12.14 -12.16
C CYS A 209 -30.50 -12.80 -12.70
N GLU A 210 -31.63 -12.65 -12.00
CA GLU A 210 -32.90 -12.41 -12.67
C GLU A 210 -33.06 -10.90 -12.82
N ASP A 211 -32.89 -10.44 -14.07
CA ASP A 211 -33.37 -9.19 -14.66
C ASP A 211 -33.32 -7.89 -13.84
N GLY A 212 -32.30 -7.07 -14.11
CA GLY A 212 -32.26 -5.69 -13.62
C GLY A 212 -30.96 -4.94 -13.92
N LEU A 213 -30.80 -4.52 -15.18
CA LEU A 213 -29.78 -3.61 -15.71
C LEU A 213 -29.19 -2.58 -14.70
N GLY A 214 -27.87 -2.57 -14.53
CA GLY A 214 -27.09 -1.32 -14.35
C GLY A 214 -26.86 -0.74 -12.95
N GLY A 215 -27.01 -1.51 -11.87
CA GLY A 215 -27.08 -1.01 -10.48
C GLY A 215 -25.80 -0.52 -9.77
N ILE A 216 -24.77 0.00 -10.44
CA ILE A 216 -23.65 0.69 -9.75
C ILE A 216 -23.34 2.10 -10.28
N MET A 217 -24.11 2.61 -11.25
CA MET A 217 -23.98 3.98 -11.75
C MET A 217 -25.30 4.73 -11.99
N GLY A 218 -26.45 4.18 -11.59
CA GLY A 218 -27.75 4.84 -11.75
C GLY A 218 -28.45 5.00 -10.42
N GLY A 219 -28.39 6.19 -9.81
CA GLY A 219 -29.20 6.49 -8.62
C GLY A 219 -28.63 7.50 -7.64
N ILE A 220 -28.07 8.62 -8.09
CA ILE A 220 -28.01 9.82 -7.22
C ILE A 220 -29.27 10.62 -7.54
N SER A 221 -30.38 10.32 -6.88
CA SER A 221 -31.52 11.24 -6.87
C SER A 221 -31.13 12.45 -6.03
N ALA A 222 -31.08 13.62 -6.67
CA ALA A 222 -30.84 14.89 -6.01
C ALA A 222 -32.04 15.25 -5.11
N SER A 223 -32.01 14.79 -3.87
CA SER A 223 -32.92 15.26 -2.82
C SER A 223 -32.33 14.99 -1.43
N ASP A 224 -31.24 15.65 -1.08
CA ASP A 224 -30.92 15.89 0.33
C ASP A 224 -30.36 17.30 0.48
N ASP A 225 -31.26 18.21 0.87
CA ASP A 225 -31.10 19.66 0.97
C ASP A 225 -30.38 20.03 2.28
N ARG A 226 -29.19 19.44 2.52
CA ARG A 226 -28.42 19.60 3.78
C ARG A 226 -27.15 20.42 3.66
N LEU A 227 -27.01 21.20 2.58
CA LEU A 227 -25.97 22.23 2.47
C LEU A 227 -26.64 23.60 2.50
N ARG A 228 -27.09 24.00 3.69
CA ARG A 228 -27.31 25.39 4.08
C ARG A 228 -26.37 25.73 5.22
#